data_AF-A0A418X715-F1
#
_entry.id   AF-A0A418X715-F1
#
_cell.length_a   1.000
_cell.length_b   1.000
_cell.length_c   1.000
_cell.angle_alpha   90.00
_cell.angle_beta   90.00
_cell.angle_gamma   90.00
#
_symmetry.space_group_name_H-M   'P 1'
#
loop_
_entity.id
_entity.type
_entity.pdbx_description
1 polymer ?
#
loop_
_entity_poly.entity_id
_entity_poly.type
_entity_poly.pdbx_seq_one_letter_code
_entity_poly.pdbx_strand_id
1 'polypeptide(L)'
;MSGAAKWLPPAPPAPVTRALRFSCFLESEGFSSYFHFHEGADGENVYLNDAFGTPFEGWINFGWDGAALKLVSVRHQLQFAPGTRSLSGGTLVLTDENGGEWRHSFDVPLPPHVLGQVGYHVGAWRDGGTIHTYHGPANPALEWDEFDFSVQPCEHTFPGTGETRKVFGVEHLARCSSTAPNGQVSKGRAQIEVFLNGRYAPYGFEAQSDQQGLSGRGVA
;
A
#
# COMPACT_ATOMS: atom_id res chain seq x y z
N MET A 1 2.88 -49.06 -18.84
CA MET A 1 3.95 -48.07 -19.06
C MET A 1 3.31 -46.85 -19.73
N SER A 2 3.07 -45.76 -18.99
CA SER A 2 2.63 -44.49 -19.59
C SER A 2 3.86 -43.67 -19.94
N GLY A 3 4.27 -43.67 -21.21
CA GLY A 3 5.30 -42.77 -21.70
C GLY A 3 4.82 -41.32 -21.58
N ALA A 4 5.64 -40.45 -20.99
CA ALA A 4 5.37 -39.02 -20.93
C ALA A 4 5.12 -38.47 -22.34
N ALA A 5 4.01 -37.75 -22.51
CA ALA A 5 3.61 -37.21 -23.80
C ALA A 5 4.68 -36.25 -24.33
N LYS A 6 5.32 -36.61 -25.45
CA LYS A 6 6.46 -35.93 -26.11
C LYS A 6 6.18 -34.49 -26.58
N TRP A 7 4.93 -34.03 -26.49
CA TRP A 7 4.44 -32.84 -27.20
C TRP A 7 3.66 -31.87 -26.31
N LEU A 8 4.02 -31.75 -25.03
CA LEU A 8 3.49 -30.63 -24.24
C LEU A 8 4.16 -29.33 -24.69
N PRO A 9 3.41 -28.21 -24.82
CA PRO A 9 4.03 -26.91 -24.99
C PRO A 9 5.00 -26.65 -23.83
N PRO A 10 6.06 -25.84 -24.04
CA PRO A 10 6.95 -25.46 -22.96
C PRO A 10 6.13 -24.98 -21.77
N ALA A 11 6.53 -25.39 -20.56
CA ALA A 11 5.93 -24.82 -19.36
C ALA A 11 6.04 -23.29 -19.44
N PRO A 12 4.97 -22.56 -19.12
CA PRO A 12 5.07 -21.10 -19.07
C PRO A 12 6.18 -20.71 -18.09
N PRO A 13 6.82 -19.54 -18.29
CA PRO A 13 7.79 -19.01 -17.34
C PRO A 13 7.19 -19.03 -15.93
N ALA A 14 8.05 -19.30 -14.94
CA ALA A 14 7.61 -19.17 -13.56
C ALA A 14 7.10 -17.75 -13.32
N PRO A 15 5.92 -17.59 -12.72
CA PRO A 15 5.35 -16.28 -12.52
C PRO A 15 6.18 -15.46 -11.53
N VAL A 16 6.32 -14.16 -11.79
CA VAL A 16 6.90 -13.22 -10.83
C VAL A 16 5.95 -13.08 -9.65
N THR A 17 6.47 -13.31 -8.44
CA THR A 17 5.72 -13.16 -7.20
C THR A 17 5.84 -11.72 -6.70
N ARG A 18 4.74 -11.13 -6.23
CA ARG A 18 4.74 -9.78 -5.68
C ARG A 18 5.59 -9.70 -4.41
N ALA A 19 6.56 -8.79 -4.41
CA ALA A 19 7.29 -8.38 -3.23
C ALA A 19 6.75 -7.06 -2.67
N LEU A 20 6.51 -6.05 -3.52
CA LEU A 20 5.95 -4.76 -3.12
C LEU A 20 4.49 -4.64 -3.56
N ARG A 21 3.61 -4.27 -2.62
CA ARG A 21 2.27 -3.73 -2.89
C ARG A 21 2.22 -2.32 -2.32
N PHE A 22 1.99 -1.33 -3.17
CA PHE A 22 1.78 0.05 -2.76
C PHE A 22 0.43 0.54 -3.28
N SER A 23 -0.37 1.15 -2.43
CA SER A 23 -1.60 1.85 -2.80
C SER A 23 -1.65 3.20 -2.11
N CYS A 24 -2.16 4.22 -2.78
CA CYS A 24 -2.23 5.57 -2.25
C CYS A 24 -3.53 6.25 -2.64
N PHE A 25 -4.23 6.75 -1.62
CA PHE A 25 -5.32 7.70 -1.75
C PHE A 25 -4.76 9.07 -1.37
N LEU A 26 -4.72 9.98 -2.32
CA LEU A 26 -4.15 11.32 -2.16
C LEU A 26 -5.22 12.37 -2.34
N GLU A 27 -5.26 13.33 -1.44
CA GLU A 27 -6.04 14.55 -1.55
C GLU A 27 -5.08 15.73 -1.57
N SER A 28 -5.22 16.62 -2.53
CA SER A 28 -4.45 17.86 -2.65
C SER A 28 -5.39 19.01 -2.98
N GLU A 29 -4.94 20.25 -2.79
CA GLU A 29 -5.73 21.41 -3.19
C GLU A 29 -6.10 21.35 -4.69
N GLY A 30 -7.40 21.22 -4.97
CA GLY A 30 -7.96 21.20 -6.32
C GLY A 30 -8.04 19.84 -7.00
N PHE A 31 -7.51 18.75 -6.40
CA PHE A 31 -7.66 17.40 -6.96
C PHE A 31 -7.55 16.29 -5.92
N SER A 32 -8.04 15.11 -6.28
CA SER A 32 -7.79 13.85 -5.57
C SER A 32 -7.16 12.85 -6.52
N SER A 33 -6.45 11.87 -6.00
CA SER A 33 -5.82 10.82 -6.79
C SER A 33 -5.93 9.49 -6.07
N TYR A 34 -6.15 8.44 -6.83
CA TYR A 34 -5.97 7.07 -6.37
C TYR A 34 -5.06 6.37 -7.36
N PHE A 35 -4.03 5.70 -6.85
CA PHE A 35 -3.20 4.84 -7.67
C PHE A 35 -2.59 3.72 -6.83
N HIS A 36 -2.21 2.65 -7.50
CA HIS A 36 -1.46 1.57 -6.89
C HIS A 36 -0.40 1.06 -7.86
N PHE A 37 0.68 0.53 -7.31
CA PHE A 37 1.68 -0.21 -8.08
C PHE A 37 2.18 -1.42 -7.31
N HIS A 38 2.58 -2.42 -8.09
CA HIS A 38 3.05 -3.70 -7.58
C HIS A 38 4.34 -4.10 -8.28
N GLU A 39 5.28 -4.66 -7.53
CA GLU A 39 6.57 -5.07 -8.08
C GLU A 39 7.01 -6.43 -7.57
N GLY A 40 7.80 -7.11 -8.41
CA GLY A 40 8.56 -8.29 -8.04
C GLY A 40 9.73 -7.98 -7.09
N ALA A 41 10.46 -9.03 -6.70
CA ALA A 41 11.54 -8.93 -5.73
C ALA A 41 12.73 -8.09 -6.21
N ASP A 42 12.89 -7.90 -7.51
CA ASP A 42 13.96 -7.11 -8.13
C ASP A 42 13.44 -5.76 -8.68
N GLY A 43 12.20 -5.38 -8.34
CA GLY A 43 11.57 -4.13 -8.78
C GLY A 43 10.83 -4.25 -10.12
N GLU A 44 10.47 -5.45 -10.54
CA GLU A 44 9.79 -5.65 -11.82
C GLU A 44 8.32 -5.23 -11.74
N ASN A 45 7.96 -4.12 -12.39
CA ASN A 45 6.57 -3.66 -12.54
C ASN A 45 5.89 -4.35 -13.74
N VAL A 46 5.66 -5.66 -13.63
CA VAL A 46 5.04 -6.51 -14.67
C VAL A 46 3.74 -7.13 -14.17
N TYR A 47 2.96 -7.76 -15.06
CA TYR A 47 1.81 -8.56 -14.60
C TYR A 47 2.26 -9.69 -13.68
N LEU A 48 1.74 -9.69 -12.45
CA LEU A 48 2.08 -10.65 -11.40
C LEU A 48 0.99 -11.72 -11.31
N ASN A 49 1.35 -12.92 -10.88
CA ASN A 49 0.40 -14.05 -10.79
C ASN A 49 -0.36 -14.07 -9.46
N ASP A 50 -1.13 -13.02 -9.19
CA ASP A 50 -2.07 -12.98 -8.07
C ASP A 50 -3.32 -12.13 -8.40
N ALA A 51 -4.32 -12.16 -7.51
CA ALA A 51 -5.62 -11.48 -7.70
C ALA A 51 -5.52 -9.94 -7.81
N PHE A 52 -4.39 -9.35 -7.41
CA PHE A 52 -4.06 -7.93 -7.59
C PHE A 52 -2.79 -7.83 -8.45
N GLY A 53 -2.72 -8.59 -9.53
CA GLY A 53 -1.54 -8.70 -10.39
C GLY A 53 -1.32 -7.55 -11.37
N THR A 54 -2.21 -6.54 -11.40
CA THR A 54 -2.08 -5.36 -12.27
C THR A 54 -0.85 -4.54 -11.83
N PRO A 55 0.17 -4.35 -12.69
CA PRO A 55 1.42 -3.71 -12.29
C PRO A 55 1.20 -2.27 -11.81
N PHE A 56 0.39 -1.50 -12.53
CA PHE A 56 0.11 -0.11 -12.22
C PHE A 56 -1.25 0.31 -12.75
N GLU A 57 -2.00 1.04 -11.93
CA GLU A 57 -3.27 1.65 -12.31
C GLU A 57 -3.55 2.85 -11.40
N GLY A 58 -4.17 3.90 -11.95
CA GLY A 58 -4.51 5.08 -11.17
C GLY A 58 -5.03 6.26 -11.99
N TRP A 59 -5.61 7.22 -11.27
CA TRP A 59 -6.23 8.42 -11.83
C TRP A 59 -6.06 9.63 -10.92
N ILE A 60 -5.95 10.80 -11.54
CA ILE A 60 -6.15 12.11 -10.90
C ILE A 60 -7.55 12.62 -11.27
N ASN A 61 -8.31 13.08 -10.29
CA ASN A 61 -9.68 13.57 -10.45
C ASN A 61 -9.82 15.00 -9.91
N PHE A 62 -10.44 15.89 -10.69
CA PHE A 62 -10.62 17.31 -10.35
C PHE A 62 -12.04 17.63 -9.82
N GLY A 63 -12.61 16.71 -9.04
CA GLY A 63 -13.98 16.78 -8.52
C GLY A 63 -15.00 16.00 -9.35
N TRP A 64 -16.25 15.95 -8.88
CA TRP A 64 -17.32 15.13 -9.48
C TRP A 64 -17.64 15.47 -10.94
N ASP A 65 -17.63 16.76 -11.27
CA ASP A 65 -17.86 17.27 -12.63
C ASP A 65 -16.53 17.59 -13.35
N GLY A 66 -15.41 17.33 -12.70
CA GLY A 66 -14.07 17.60 -13.21
C GLY A 66 -13.60 16.51 -14.17
N ALA A 67 -12.55 16.83 -14.94
CA ALA A 67 -11.88 15.82 -15.73
C ALA A 67 -11.23 14.74 -14.83
N ALA A 68 -11.07 13.54 -15.39
CA ALA A 68 -10.21 12.50 -14.84
C ALA A 68 -9.01 12.32 -15.78
N LEU A 69 -7.81 12.25 -15.22
CA LEU A 69 -6.57 11.98 -15.96
C LEU A 69 -6.07 10.60 -15.57
N LYS A 70 -5.94 9.70 -16.55
CA LYS A 70 -5.36 8.39 -16.31
C LYS A 70 -3.86 8.51 -16.08
N LEU A 71 -3.35 7.76 -15.12
CA LEU A 71 -1.93 7.59 -14.90
C LEU A 71 -1.43 6.37 -15.66
N VAL A 72 -0.25 6.48 -16.28
CA VAL A 72 0.33 5.43 -17.14
C VAL A 72 1.66 4.87 -16.64
N SER A 73 2.38 5.58 -15.76
CA SER A 73 3.59 5.05 -15.13
C SER A 73 3.87 5.69 -13.77
N VAL A 74 4.74 5.03 -12.99
CA VAL A 74 5.25 5.52 -11.71
C VAL A 74 6.76 5.29 -11.62
N ARG A 75 7.46 6.23 -10.98
CA ARG A 75 8.82 6.07 -10.45
C ARG A 75 8.81 6.45 -8.99
N HIS A 76 9.52 5.71 -8.14
CA HIS A 76 9.48 5.93 -6.70
C HIS A 76 10.85 5.89 -6.05
N GLN A 77 10.99 6.72 -5.01
CA GLN A 77 12.07 6.70 -4.05
C GLN A 77 11.44 6.74 -2.66
N LEU A 78 11.17 5.56 -2.11
CA LEU A 78 10.57 5.37 -0.80
C LEU A 78 11.66 5.39 0.28
N GLN A 79 11.28 5.82 1.46
CA GLN A 79 12.11 5.86 2.66
C GLN A 79 11.43 5.05 3.76
N PHE A 80 12.21 4.33 4.54
CA PHE A 80 11.72 3.45 5.58
C PHE A 80 12.34 3.81 6.93
N ALA A 81 11.58 3.60 8.00
CA ALA A 81 12.11 3.79 9.35
C ALA A 81 13.23 2.75 9.62
N PRO A 82 14.37 3.15 10.21
CA PRO A 82 15.52 2.27 10.41
C PRO A 82 15.17 0.96 11.10
N GLY A 83 15.67 -0.16 10.58
CA GLY A 83 15.39 -1.49 11.14
C GLY A 83 13.95 -1.97 10.96
N THR A 84 13.18 -1.34 10.09
CA THR A 84 11.79 -1.71 9.80
C THR A 84 11.51 -1.72 8.30
N ARG A 85 10.32 -2.21 7.93
CA ARG A 85 9.74 -2.07 6.59
C ARG A 85 8.62 -1.01 6.57
N SER A 86 8.53 -0.19 7.61
CA SER A 86 7.52 0.86 7.74
C SER A 86 7.95 2.09 6.96
N LEU A 87 7.04 2.64 6.17
CA LEU A 87 7.29 3.82 5.35
C LEU A 87 7.45 5.03 6.27
N SER A 88 8.52 5.81 6.11
CA SER A 88 8.75 7.08 6.81
C SER A 88 8.58 8.29 5.89
N GLY A 89 8.62 8.08 4.57
CA GLY A 89 8.45 9.13 3.58
C GLY A 89 8.90 8.69 2.20
N GLY A 90 9.03 9.65 1.29
CA GLY A 90 9.54 9.39 -0.04
C GLY A 90 9.06 10.36 -1.10
N THR A 91 9.39 10.03 -2.35
CA THR A 91 8.92 10.75 -3.54
C THR A 91 8.39 9.78 -4.57
N LEU A 92 7.26 10.13 -5.16
CA LEU A 92 6.67 9.50 -6.33
C LEU A 92 6.69 10.47 -7.50
N VAL A 93 6.97 9.96 -8.69
CA VAL A 93 6.75 10.68 -9.95
C VAL A 93 5.78 9.84 -10.77
N LEU A 94 4.59 10.37 -10.99
CA LEU A 94 3.54 9.74 -11.78
C LEU A 94 3.49 10.42 -13.15
N THR A 95 3.34 9.65 -14.21
CA THR A 95 3.12 10.18 -15.56
C THR A 95 1.67 9.98 -15.95
N ASP A 96 0.99 11.04 -16.39
CA ASP A 96 -0.36 10.96 -16.93
C ASP A 96 -0.38 10.53 -18.41
N GLU A 97 -1.56 10.19 -18.91
CA GLU A 97 -1.76 9.73 -20.29
C GLU A 97 -1.38 10.76 -21.37
N ASN A 98 -1.25 12.04 -21.00
CA ASN A 98 -0.78 13.11 -21.88
C ASN A 98 0.73 13.36 -21.77
N GLY A 99 1.44 12.56 -20.96
CA GLY A 99 2.88 12.69 -20.72
C GLY A 99 3.25 13.74 -19.67
N GLY A 100 2.29 14.31 -18.94
CA GLY A 100 2.55 15.21 -17.83
C GLY A 100 3.14 14.48 -16.62
N GLU A 101 4.17 15.06 -16.00
CA GLU A 101 4.77 14.52 -14.78
C GLU A 101 4.21 15.20 -13.53
N TRP A 102 3.71 14.38 -12.61
CA TRP A 102 3.22 14.78 -11.30
C TRP A 102 4.18 14.26 -10.24
N ARG A 103 4.79 15.16 -9.47
CA ARG A 103 5.70 14.80 -8.37
C ARG A 103 5.00 14.92 -7.04
N HIS A 104 4.97 13.84 -6.28
CA HIS A 104 4.43 13.81 -4.92
C HIS A 104 5.55 13.50 -3.93
N SER A 105 5.85 14.45 -3.05
CA SER A 105 6.70 14.21 -1.88
C SER A 105 5.80 13.96 -0.68
N PHE A 106 6.10 12.95 0.12
CA PHE A 106 5.32 12.64 1.31
C PHE A 106 6.20 12.37 2.53
N ASP A 107 5.68 12.76 3.68
CA ASP A 107 6.27 12.64 5.01
C ASP A 107 5.28 11.86 5.88
N VAL A 108 5.74 10.76 6.49
CA VAL A 108 4.91 9.87 7.32
C VAL A 108 5.35 10.03 8.78
N PRO A 109 4.69 10.91 9.55
CA PRO A 109 5.15 11.25 10.90
C PRO A 109 4.79 10.20 11.95
N LEU A 110 3.90 9.25 11.63
CA LEU A 110 3.36 8.28 12.58
C LEU A 110 3.62 6.84 12.12
N PRO A 111 3.80 5.89 13.05
CA PRO A 111 3.88 4.47 12.70
C PRO A 111 2.62 3.97 11.99
N PRO A 112 2.70 2.88 11.21
CA PRO A 112 1.55 2.37 10.51
C PRO A 112 0.50 1.81 11.45
N HIS A 113 -0.76 2.06 11.13
CA HIS A 113 -1.91 1.61 11.92
C HIS A 113 -2.59 0.40 11.26
N VAL A 114 -3.26 -0.40 12.09
CA VAL A 114 -4.03 -1.57 11.65
C VAL A 114 -5.46 -1.13 11.33
N LEU A 115 -5.93 -1.42 10.11
CA LEU A 115 -7.31 -1.16 9.66
C LEU A 115 -8.40 -1.87 10.46
N GLY A 116 -8.02 -2.75 11.39
CA GLY A 116 -8.94 -3.46 12.28
C GLY A 116 -9.86 -2.53 13.09
N GLN A 117 -9.52 -1.25 13.18
CA GLN A 117 -10.33 -0.22 13.85
C GLN A 117 -11.52 0.28 13.01
N VAL A 118 -11.54 0.08 11.68
CA VAL A 118 -12.57 0.64 10.77
C VAL A 118 -13.36 -0.47 10.07
N GLY A 119 -13.78 -1.50 10.80
CA GLY A 119 -14.76 -2.45 10.26
C GLY A 119 -14.29 -3.26 9.04
N TYR A 120 -13.03 -3.16 8.62
CA TYR A 120 -12.60 -3.59 7.28
C TYR A 120 -12.67 -5.11 7.07
N HIS A 121 -12.68 -5.88 8.16
CA HIS A 121 -12.75 -7.34 8.15
C HIS A 121 -14.04 -7.84 8.79
N VAL A 122 -14.50 -9.03 8.39
CA VAL A 122 -15.59 -9.74 9.07
C VAL A 122 -15.18 -9.94 10.53
N GLY A 123 -16.01 -9.48 11.46
CA GLY A 123 -15.69 -9.51 12.90
C GLY A 123 -15.02 -8.24 13.44
N ALA A 124 -14.74 -7.24 12.61
CA ALA A 124 -14.11 -5.99 13.05
C ALA A 124 -15.06 -5.08 13.86
N TRP A 125 -16.37 -5.25 13.72
CA TRP A 125 -17.36 -4.64 14.58
C TRP A 125 -17.80 -5.59 15.70
N ARG A 126 -18.24 -5.02 16.83
CA ARG A 126 -18.73 -5.80 17.99
C ARG A 126 -19.89 -6.74 17.64
N ASP A 127 -20.64 -6.44 16.59
CA ASP A 127 -21.74 -7.26 16.07
C ASP A 127 -21.31 -8.32 15.04
N GLY A 128 -20.02 -8.39 14.70
CA GLY A 128 -19.49 -9.30 13.70
C GLY A 128 -19.47 -8.75 12.27
N GLY A 129 -19.92 -7.50 12.04
CA GLY A 129 -20.08 -6.88 10.72
C GLY A 129 -18.79 -6.50 9.99
N THR A 130 -18.94 -5.84 8.82
CA THR A 130 -17.85 -5.33 7.97
C THR A 130 -18.03 -3.83 7.63
N ILE A 131 -17.14 -3.24 6.83
CA ILE A 131 -17.27 -1.86 6.33
C ILE A 131 -18.54 -1.66 5.48
N HIS A 132 -19.08 -2.74 4.90
CA HIS A 132 -20.38 -2.69 4.20
C HIS A 132 -21.57 -2.47 5.14
N THR A 133 -21.37 -2.53 6.46
CA THR A 133 -22.44 -2.45 7.48
C THR A 133 -22.21 -1.31 8.48
N TYR A 134 -21.57 -0.20 8.08
CA TYR A 134 -21.49 0.97 8.96
C TYR A 134 -22.89 1.57 9.18
N HIS A 135 -23.37 1.54 10.43
CA HIS A 135 -24.68 2.05 10.85
C HIS A 135 -24.61 3.28 11.78
N GLY A 136 -23.43 3.90 11.91
CA GLY A 136 -23.17 4.99 12.86
C GLY A 136 -23.65 6.37 12.40
N PRO A 137 -24.02 7.26 13.32
CA PRO A 137 -24.49 8.61 12.99
C PRO A 137 -23.31 9.50 12.53
N ALA A 138 -23.47 10.12 11.37
CA ALA A 138 -22.76 11.29 10.82
C ALA A 138 -21.32 11.56 11.32
N ASN A 139 -20.35 11.22 10.46
CA ASN A 139 -18.93 11.58 10.44
C ASN A 139 -18.05 11.08 11.61
N PRO A 140 -17.02 10.26 11.35
CA PRO A 140 -16.02 9.93 12.36
C PRO A 140 -15.26 11.20 12.79
N ALA A 141 -15.17 11.42 14.10
CA ALA A 141 -14.31 12.44 14.67
C ALA A 141 -12.84 12.03 14.50
N LEU A 142 -12.00 12.95 14.04
CA LEU A 142 -10.55 12.79 13.96
C LEU A 142 -9.91 13.49 15.15
N GLU A 143 -9.20 12.75 16.00
CA GLU A 143 -8.43 13.27 17.12
C GLU A 143 -6.94 12.90 16.96
N TRP A 144 -6.06 13.62 17.64
CA TRP A 144 -4.60 13.43 17.60
C TRP A 144 -4.05 13.30 19.03
N ASP A 145 -3.06 12.43 19.23
CA ASP A 145 -2.33 12.26 20.50
C ASP A 145 -0.91 11.70 20.24
N GLU A 146 -0.02 11.76 21.23
CA GLU A 146 1.32 11.16 21.21
C GLU A 146 1.30 9.80 21.92
N PHE A 147 1.80 8.76 21.24
CA PHE A 147 1.79 7.39 21.76
C PHE A 147 3.22 6.81 21.82
N ASP A 148 3.64 6.36 23.00
CA ASP A 148 4.86 5.56 23.17
C ASP A 148 4.53 4.07 23.00
N PHE A 149 4.95 3.51 21.86
CA PHE A 149 4.79 2.08 21.53
C PHE A 149 6.09 1.28 21.69
N SER A 150 7.09 1.81 22.41
CA SER A 150 8.35 1.09 22.68
C SER A 150 8.13 -0.24 23.42
N VAL A 151 7.01 -0.36 24.12
CA VAL A 151 6.47 -1.61 24.69
C VAL A 151 5.06 -1.81 24.13
N GLN A 152 4.81 -2.95 23.51
CA GLN A 152 3.48 -3.26 22.96
C GLN A 152 2.50 -3.53 24.12
N PRO A 153 1.34 -2.86 24.17
CA PRO A 153 0.43 -2.96 25.32
C PRO A 153 -0.27 -4.32 25.41
N CYS A 154 -0.31 -5.07 24.30
CA CYS A 154 -0.85 -6.41 24.26
C CYS A 154 -0.21 -7.24 23.15
N GLU A 155 -0.16 -8.55 23.38
CA GLU A 155 0.01 -9.55 22.34
C GLU A 155 -1.38 -9.74 21.69
N HIS A 156 -1.54 -9.34 20.43
CA HIS A 156 -2.82 -9.50 19.74
C HIS A 156 -2.86 -10.81 18.97
N THR A 157 -3.80 -11.70 19.35
CA THR A 157 -4.06 -12.95 18.64
C THR A 157 -5.21 -12.77 17.66
N PHE A 158 -4.97 -13.03 16.36
CA PHE A 158 -6.04 -12.98 15.36
C PHE A 158 -7.08 -14.09 15.59
N PRO A 159 -8.39 -13.75 15.64
CA PRO A 159 -9.44 -14.75 15.69
C PRO A 159 -9.37 -15.70 14.48
N GLY A 160 -9.41 -17.01 14.75
CA GLY A 160 -9.44 -18.06 13.72
C GLY A 160 -8.09 -18.67 13.34
N THR A 161 -6.97 -17.93 13.44
CA THR A 161 -5.64 -18.47 13.13
C THR A 161 -4.74 -18.63 14.36
N GLY A 162 -5.04 -17.96 15.47
CA GLY A 162 -4.21 -18.03 16.67
C GLY A 162 -2.86 -17.32 16.54
N GLU A 163 -2.66 -16.57 15.45
CA GLU A 163 -1.40 -15.89 15.15
C GLU A 163 -1.26 -14.61 16.01
N THR A 164 -0.16 -14.52 16.76
CA THR A 164 0.24 -13.26 17.41
C THR A 164 0.76 -12.28 16.35
N ARG A 165 0.11 -11.12 16.21
CA ARG A 165 0.59 -10.04 15.34
C ARG A 165 1.05 -8.84 16.15
N LYS A 166 2.14 -8.21 15.71
CA LYS A 166 2.60 -6.92 16.23
C LYS A 166 1.60 -5.82 15.82
N VAL A 167 1.47 -4.74 16.61
CA VAL A 167 0.42 -3.70 16.43
C VAL A 167 0.63 -2.84 15.18
N PHE A 168 1.79 -2.92 14.51
CA PHE A 168 2.05 -2.18 13.27
C PHE A 168 1.26 -2.77 12.09
N GLY A 169 0.40 -1.94 11.50
CA GLY A 169 -0.34 -2.32 10.31
C GLY A 169 0.42 -2.02 9.03
N VAL A 170 -0.32 -1.86 7.93
CA VAL A 170 0.21 -1.57 6.58
C VAL A 170 -0.14 -0.16 6.11
N GLU A 171 -1.01 0.54 6.85
CA GLU A 171 -1.56 1.82 6.47
C GLU A 171 -0.83 2.96 7.16
N HIS A 172 -0.45 3.96 6.37
CA HIS A 172 0.27 5.14 6.80
C HIS A 172 -0.55 6.38 6.45
N LEU A 173 -0.56 7.36 7.35
CA LEU A 173 -1.05 8.71 7.02
C LEU A 173 0.15 9.60 6.73
N ALA A 174 0.10 10.32 5.62
CA ALA A 174 1.18 11.15 5.14
C ALA A 174 0.71 12.59 4.92
N ARG A 175 1.60 13.54 5.22
CA ARG A 175 1.51 14.90 4.64
C ARG A 175 2.09 14.83 3.24
N CYS A 176 1.45 15.48 2.27
CA CYS A 176 1.91 15.45 0.88
C CYS A 176 2.12 16.87 0.32
N SER A 177 3.14 17.02 -0.52
CA SER A 177 3.32 18.16 -1.41
C SER A 177 3.32 17.63 -2.85
N SER A 178 2.44 18.19 -3.69
CA SER A 178 2.26 17.78 -5.07
C SER A 178 2.69 18.89 -6.02
N THR A 179 3.61 18.61 -6.93
CA THR A 179 3.98 19.47 -8.05
C THR A 179 3.31 18.96 -9.32
N ALA A 180 2.43 19.78 -9.91
CA ALA A 180 1.78 19.50 -11.18
C ALA A 180 2.74 19.71 -12.36
N PRO A 181 2.41 19.23 -13.58
CA PRO A 181 3.26 19.37 -14.77
C PRO A 181 3.59 20.82 -15.14
N ASN A 182 2.72 21.76 -14.78
CA ASN A 182 2.93 23.20 -14.98
C ASN A 182 3.81 23.86 -13.90
N GLY A 183 4.33 23.08 -12.95
CA GLY A 183 5.16 23.55 -11.84
C GLY A 183 4.41 24.09 -10.62
N GLN A 184 3.06 24.15 -10.66
CA GLN A 184 2.28 24.56 -9.49
C GLN A 184 2.44 23.54 -8.36
N VAL A 185 2.63 24.05 -7.14
CA VAL A 185 2.79 23.23 -5.94
C VAL A 185 1.56 23.39 -5.06
N SER A 186 0.98 22.26 -4.64
CA SER A 186 -0.14 22.20 -3.72
C SER A 186 0.20 21.32 -2.52
N LYS A 187 -0.43 21.61 -1.38
CA LYS A 187 -0.31 20.79 -0.17
C LYS A 187 -1.51 19.86 -0.08
N GLY A 188 -1.29 18.73 0.58
CA GLY A 188 -2.27 17.68 0.67
C GLY A 188 -1.98 16.67 1.77
N ARG A 189 -2.75 15.60 1.76
CA ARG A 189 -2.63 14.45 2.64
C ARG A 189 -2.80 13.17 1.84
N ALA A 190 -2.22 12.09 2.34
CA ALA A 190 -2.37 10.79 1.73
C ALA A 190 -2.62 9.70 2.77
N GLN A 191 -3.42 8.71 2.41
CA GLN A 191 -3.43 7.40 3.05
C GLN A 191 -2.68 6.43 2.14
N ILE A 192 -1.67 5.76 2.69
CA ILE A 192 -0.76 4.90 1.94
C ILE A 192 -0.74 3.49 2.54
N GLU A 193 -1.13 2.50 1.76
CA GLU A 193 -1.05 1.08 2.10
C GLU A 193 0.24 0.48 1.49
N VAL A 194 1.14 -0.06 2.32
CA VAL A 194 2.39 -0.71 1.86
C VAL A 194 2.56 -2.11 2.42
N PHE A 195 2.81 -3.07 1.53
CA PHE A 195 3.28 -4.42 1.88
C PHE A 195 4.63 -4.68 1.22
N LEU A 196 5.56 -5.19 2.03
CA LEU A 196 6.88 -5.65 1.58
C LEU A 196 7.06 -7.10 2.01
N ASN A 197 6.71 -8.01 1.11
CA ASN A 197 6.75 -9.46 1.34
C ASN A 197 8.09 -10.03 0.87
N GLY A 198 8.81 -10.69 1.77
CA GLY A 198 10.06 -11.38 1.42
C GLY A 198 11.18 -10.42 1.01
N ARG A 199 12.04 -10.86 0.10
CA ARG A 199 13.14 -10.06 -0.43
C ARG A 199 12.62 -8.97 -1.36
N TYR A 200 13.15 -7.76 -1.23
CA TYR A 200 12.92 -6.65 -2.15
C TYR A 200 14.21 -5.84 -2.32
N ALA A 201 14.89 -6.08 -3.45
CA ALA A 201 16.22 -5.58 -3.76
C ALA A 201 16.32 -4.04 -3.88
N PRO A 202 15.33 -3.32 -4.44
CA PRO A 202 15.46 -1.87 -4.65
C PRO A 202 15.72 -1.07 -3.36
N TYR A 203 15.34 -1.61 -2.19
CA TYR A 203 15.62 -1.01 -0.88
C TYR A 203 16.46 -1.90 0.04
N GLY A 204 17.09 -2.96 -0.49
CA GLY A 204 17.99 -3.83 0.26
C GLY A 204 17.31 -4.70 1.33
N PHE A 205 16.02 -5.01 1.16
CA PHE A 205 15.30 -5.90 2.07
C PHE A 205 15.54 -7.36 1.70
N GLU A 206 15.98 -8.18 2.66
CA GLU A 206 16.19 -9.63 2.46
C GLU A 206 14.95 -10.46 2.80
N ALA A 207 14.94 -11.75 2.43
CA ALA A 207 13.85 -12.64 2.80
C ALA A 207 13.78 -12.84 4.31
N GLN A 208 12.58 -12.79 4.88
CA GLN A 208 12.34 -13.11 6.29
C GLN A 208 12.00 -14.59 6.42
N SER A 209 12.67 -15.31 7.34
CA SER A 209 12.56 -16.76 7.48
C SER A 209 11.22 -17.26 8.05
N ASP A 210 10.41 -16.39 8.68
CA ASP A 210 9.43 -16.83 9.68
C ASP A 210 7.96 -16.43 9.41
N GLN A 211 7.53 -15.93 8.24
CA GLN A 211 6.20 -15.28 8.16
C GLN A 211 5.41 -15.47 6.86
N GLN A 212 4.23 -16.12 6.97
CA GLN A 212 3.18 -16.24 5.95
C GLN A 212 2.12 -15.12 6.11
N GLY A 213 1.66 -14.50 5.02
CA GLY A 213 0.44 -13.67 5.01
C GLY A 213 0.59 -12.13 4.97
N LEU A 214 -0.58 -11.47 4.81
CA LEU A 214 -0.87 -10.03 4.61
C LEU A 214 -0.55 -9.11 5.82
N SER A 215 0.49 -9.40 6.59
CA SER A 215 0.85 -8.62 7.78
C SER A 215 1.73 -7.43 7.41
N GLY A 216 1.43 -6.26 7.99
CA GLY A 216 2.34 -5.14 8.06
C GLY A 216 3.44 -5.47 9.05
N ARG A 217 4.68 -5.55 8.56
CA ARG A 217 5.80 -6.08 9.34
C ARG A 217 6.65 -4.91 9.82
N GLY A 218 6.15 -4.22 10.84
CA GLY A 218 6.77 -3.01 11.39
C GLY A 218 8.12 -3.20 12.11
N VAL A 219 8.77 -4.37 12.02
CA VAL A 219 10.15 -4.58 12.48
C VAL A 219 10.82 -5.56 11.51
N ALA A 220 11.98 -5.17 10.95
CA ALA A 220 12.76 -5.97 10.01
C ALA A 220 13.55 -7.07 10.72
#